data_AF-A0A924A6I2-F1
#
_entry.id   AF-A0A924A6I2-F1
#
_cell.length_a   1.000
_cell.length_b   1.000
_cell.length_c   1.000
_cell.angle_alpha   90.00
_cell.angle_beta   90.00
_cell.angle_gamma   90.00
#
_symmetry.space_group_name_H-M   'P 1'
#
loop_
_entity.id
_entity.type
_entity.pdbx_description
1 polymer ?
#
loop_
_entity_poly.entity_id
_entity_poly.type
_entity_poly.pdbx_seq_one_letter_code
_entity_poly.pdbx_strand_id
1 'polypeptide(L)'
;MRLQPEQVSQLHSVVRRYFSNISYDLFLYGSRADDALKGGDIDLLLVTSTKGVSLFEDKNLDLLVDIKKQSAIGQRRIDLKATTADQLSTDPFLKVIAQTMVRI
;
A
#
# COMPACT_ATOMS: atom_id res chain seq x y z
N MET A 1 10.86 -7.50 -7.65
CA MET A 1 9.66 -7.35 -6.78
C MET A 1 9.53 -8.60 -5.92
N ARG A 2 9.71 -8.46 -4.59
CA ARG A 2 9.78 -9.58 -3.64
C ARG A 2 8.45 -10.00 -3.01
N LEU A 3 7.32 -9.49 -3.47
CA LEU A 3 6.00 -9.97 -3.08
C LEU A 3 5.60 -11.17 -3.95
N GLN A 4 5.16 -12.25 -3.32
CA GLN A 4 4.60 -13.40 -4.02
C GLN A 4 3.25 -13.03 -4.63
N PRO A 5 2.85 -13.60 -5.78
CA PRO A 5 1.56 -13.31 -6.42
C PRO A 5 0.36 -13.50 -5.48
N GLU A 6 0.41 -14.51 -4.60
CA GLU A 6 -0.62 -14.76 -3.60
C GLU A 6 -0.76 -13.60 -2.59
N GLN A 7 0.36 -13.02 -2.16
CA GLN A 7 0.37 -11.87 -1.25
C GLN A 7 -0.23 -10.64 -1.90
N VAL A 8 0.09 -10.39 -3.17
CA VAL A 8 -0.48 -9.30 -3.96
C VAL A 8 -2.00 -9.49 -4.10
N SER A 9 -2.44 -10.70 -4.44
CA SER A 9 -3.86 -11.01 -4.56
C SER A 9 -4.62 -10.81 -3.24
N GLN A 10 -4.03 -11.21 -2.11
CA GLN A 10 -4.65 -11.03 -0.79
C GLN A 10 -4.72 -9.55 -0.40
N LEU A 11 -3.66 -8.77 -0.65
CA LEU A 11 -3.67 -7.32 -0.44
C LEU A 11 -4.80 -6.65 -1.23
N HIS A 12 -4.91 -6.95 -2.53
CA HIS A 12 -5.99 -6.42 -3.36
C HIS A 12 -7.37 -6.84 -2.86
N SER A 13 -7.53 -8.09 -2.45
CA SER A 13 -8.81 -8.58 -1.94
C SER A 13 -9.26 -7.79 -0.70
N VAL A 14 -8.32 -7.49 0.21
CA VAL A 14 -8.63 -6.77 1.44
C VAL A 14 -8.91 -5.30 1.13
N VAL A 15 -8.02 -4.62 0.40
CA VAL A 15 -8.19 -3.19 0.05
C VAL A 15 -9.49 -2.98 -0.74
N ARG A 16 -9.82 -3.84 -1.71
CA ARG A 16 -11.06 -3.73 -2.49
C ARG A 16 -12.33 -3.77 -1.63
N ARG A 17 -12.34 -4.49 -0.49
CA ARG A 17 -13.51 -4.53 0.40
C ARG A 17 -13.81 -3.17 1.02
N TYR A 18 -12.77 -2.41 1.35
CA TYR A 18 -12.91 -1.07 1.92
C TYR A 18 -13.17 -0.03 0.83
N PHE A 19 -12.48 -0.13 -0.31
CA PHE A 19 -12.54 0.85 -1.39
C PHE A 19 -13.49 0.45 -2.54
N SER A 20 -14.51 -0.38 -2.28
CA SER A 20 -15.38 -0.96 -3.31
C SER A 20 -16.04 0.05 -4.26
N ASN A 21 -16.29 1.28 -3.78
CA ASN A 21 -16.89 2.37 -4.56
C ASN A 21 -15.94 3.55 -4.79
N ILE A 22 -14.64 3.35 -4.60
CA ILE A 22 -13.62 4.40 -4.71
C ILE A 22 -12.45 3.87 -5.54
N SER A 23 -12.11 4.57 -6.63
CA SER A 23 -10.93 4.23 -7.42
C SER A 23 -9.66 4.39 -6.60
N TYR A 24 -8.77 3.42 -6.69
CA TYR A 24 -7.47 3.44 -6.04
C TYR A 24 -6.43 2.73 -6.89
N ASP A 25 -5.17 3.14 -6.70
CA ASP A 25 -3.99 2.44 -7.18
C ASP A 25 -3.13 2.05 -5.97
N LEU A 26 -2.62 0.82 -5.97
CA LEU A 26 -1.76 0.31 -4.91
C LEU A 26 -0.34 0.13 -5.44
N PHE A 27 0.63 0.67 -4.71
CA PHE A 27 2.04 0.61 -5.06
C PHE A 27 2.85 0.02 -3.91
N LEU A 28 3.85 -0.76 -4.26
CA LEU A 28 4.93 -1.17 -3.37
C LEU A 28 6.07 -0.17 -3.49
N TYR A 29 6.58 0.32 -2.36
CA TYR A 29 7.78 1.17 -2.34
C TYR A 29 8.80 0.68 -1.30
N GLY A 30 9.88 1.44 -1.14
CA GLY A 30 10.87 1.20 -0.09
C GLY A 30 11.77 -0.01 -0.34
N SER A 31 12.27 -0.61 0.74
CA SER A 31 13.31 -1.66 0.70
C SER A 31 12.91 -2.94 -0.05
N ARG A 32 11.62 -3.10 -0.38
CA ARG A 32 11.08 -4.23 -1.14
C ARG A 32 10.79 -3.92 -2.61
N ALA A 33 10.92 -2.67 -3.03
CA ALA A 33 10.96 -2.31 -4.44
C ALA A 33 12.29 -2.74 -5.10
N ASP A 34 13.38 -2.81 -4.32
CA ASP A 34 14.70 -3.25 -4.76
C ASP A 34 15.07 -4.64 -4.19
N ASP A 35 15.40 -5.57 -5.07
CA ASP A 35 15.75 -6.95 -4.74
C ASP A 35 17.17 -7.09 -4.13
N ALA A 36 17.93 -6.01 -3.96
CA ALA A 36 19.27 -6.00 -3.34
C ALA A 36 19.28 -5.65 -1.83
N LEU A 37 18.21 -5.05 -1.28
CA LEU A 37 18.20 -4.54 0.11
C LEU A 37 17.82 -5.63 1.13
N LYS A 38 18.41 -5.63 2.34
CA LYS A 38 18.06 -6.60 3.39
C LYS A 38 16.61 -6.37 3.87
N GLY A 39 15.82 -7.43 3.96
CA GLY A 39 14.36 -7.35 4.20
C GLY A 39 13.94 -6.86 5.59
N GLY A 40 12.81 -6.13 5.65
CA GLY A 40 12.20 -5.56 6.86
C GLY A 40 10.66 -5.48 6.78
N ASP A 41 10.06 -4.29 6.63
CA ASP A 41 8.60 -4.02 6.60
C ASP A 41 8.03 -3.83 5.16
N ILE A 42 6.79 -4.23 4.90
CA ILE A 42 6.15 -4.07 3.58
C ILE A 42 5.58 -2.65 3.49
N ASP A 43 6.23 -1.78 2.71
CA ASP A 43 5.80 -0.40 2.52
C ASP A 43 4.86 -0.27 1.31
N LEU A 44 3.62 0.12 1.56
CA LEU A 44 2.57 0.25 0.55
C LEU A 44 2.03 1.67 0.48
N LEU A 45 1.86 2.17 -0.74
CA LEU A 45 1.23 3.47 -1.02
C LEU A 45 -0.08 3.25 -1.75
N LEU A 46 -1.17 3.74 -1.16
CA LEU A 46 -2.48 3.82 -1.77
C LEU A 46 -2.68 5.21 -2.34
N VAL A 47 -2.74 5.32 -3.67
CA VAL A 47 -3.08 6.58 -4.34
C VAL A 47 -4.55 6.55 -4.67
N THR A 48 -5.31 7.52 -4.15
CA THR A 48 -6.76 7.57 -4.32
C THR A 48 -7.28 9.01 -4.31
N SER A 49 -8.59 9.20 -4.48
CA SER A 49 -9.25 10.50 -4.32
C SER A 49 -9.17 11.01 -2.88
N THR A 50 -9.41 12.31 -2.64
CA THR A 50 -9.49 12.87 -1.28
C THR A 50 -10.49 12.12 -0.39
N LYS A 51 -11.64 11.71 -0.94
CA LYS A 51 -12.62 10.87 -0.24
C LYS A 51 -12.03 9.51 0.17
N GLY A 52 -11.21 8.92 -0.70
CA GLY A 52 -10.50 7.68 -0.41
C GLY A 52 -9.47 7.86 0.71
N VAL A 53 -8.74 8.98 0.73
CA VAL A 53 -7.81 9.30 1.82
C VAL A 53 -8.56 9.43 3.15
N SER A 54 -9.69 10.15 3.20
CA SER A 54 -10.50 10.25 4.41
C SER A 54 -11.05 8.88 4.87
N LEU A 55 -11.53 8.06 3.93
CA LEU A 55 -11.95 6.69 4.25
C LEU A 55 -10.80 5.85 4.81
N PHE A 56 -9.60 6.01 4.23
CA PHE A 56 -8.41 5.34 4.72
C PHE A 56 -8.11 5.76 6.16
N GLU A 57 -8.10 7.06 6.47
CA GLU A 57 -7.86 7.57 7.82
C GLU A 57 -8.86 6.99 8.84
N ASP A 58 -10.13 6.89 8.46
CA ASP A 58 -11.19 6.32 9.31
C ASP A 58 -11.06 4.80 9.50
N LYS A 59 -10.51 4.07 8.52
CA LYS A 59 -10.51 2.60 8.47
C LYS A 59 -9.13 1.95 8.52
N ASN A 60 -8.07 2.74 8.65
CA ASN A 60 -6.69 2.26 8.55
C ASN A 60 -6.41 1.10 9.52
N LEU A 61 -6.81 1.22 10.78
CA LEU A 61 -6.59 0.17 11.77
C LEU A 61 -7.32 -1.13 11.41
N ASP A 62 -8.59 -1.05 11.04
CA ASP A 62 -9.39 -2.22 10.62
C ASP A 62 -8.77 -2.88 9.39
N LEU A 63 -8.37 -2.06 8.41
CA LEU A 63 -7.73 -2.50 7.17
C LEU A 63 -6.42 -3.23 7.46
N LEU A 64 -5.55 -2.66 8.29
CA LEU A 64 -4.28 -3.28 8.68
C LEU A 64 -4.46 -4.58 9.45
N VAL A 65 -5.48 -4.66 10.32
CA VAL A 65 -5.85 -5.88 11.04
C VAL A 65 -6.28 -6.96 10.04
N ASP A 66 -7.11 -6.61 9.07
CA ASP A 66 -7.61 -7.55 8.07
C ASP A 66 -6.55 -8.00 7.06
N ILE A 67 -5.58 -7.15 6.74
CA ILE A 67 -4.38 -7.51 5.99
C ILE A 67 -3.54 -8.51 6.81
N LYS A 68 -3.32 -8.27 8.10
CA LYS A 68 -2.54 -9.16 8.97
C LYS A 68 -3.20 -10.54 9.19
N LYS A 69 -4.53 -10.62 9.11
CA LYS A 69 -5.25 -11.90 9.17
C LYS A 69 -5.00 -12.78 7.93
N GLN A 70 -4.47 -12.22 6.84
CA GLN A 70 -4.19 -12.99 5.63
C GLN A 70 -2.98 -13.91 5.84
N SER A 71 -3.19 -15.21 5.62
CA SER A 71 -2.20 -16.25 5.90
C SER A 71 -0.90 -16.08 5.09
N ALA A 72 -0.97 -15.57 3.86
CA ALA A 72 0.23 -15.40 3.03
C ALA A 72 1.08 -14.19 3.44
N ILE A 73 0.52 -13.26 4.21
CA ILE A 73 1.24 -12.06 4.69
C ILE A 73 1.97 -12.37 6.02
N GLY A 74 1.35 -13.18 6.87
CA GLY A 74 1.95 -13.69 8.11
C GLY A 74 2.28 -12.59 9.14
N GLN A 75 3.35 -12.77 9.91
CA GLN A 75 3.75 -11.83 10.98
C GLN A 75 4.53 -10.59 10.50
N ARG A 76 4.65 -10.40 9.19
CA ARG A 76 5.40 -9.26 8.64
C ARG A 76 4.67 -7.96 8.95
N ARG A 77 5.41 -6.93 9.35
CA ARG A 77 4.86 -5.58 9.49
C ARG A 77 4.55 -5.01 8.12
N ILE A 78 3.40 -4.35 8.00
CA ILE A 78 2.97 -3.59 6.82
C ILE A 78 2.87 -2.13 7.26
N ASP A 79 3.54 -1.24 6.53
CA ASP A 79 3.27 0.19 6.56
C ASP A 79 2.42 0.53 5.34
N LEU A 80 1.24 1.09 5.56
CA LEU A 80 0.32 1.48 4.49
C LEU A 80 0.01 2.96 4.65
N LYS A 81 0.26 3.74 3.60
CA LYS A 81 -0.06 5.16 3.54
C LYS A 81 -1.05 5.44 2.43
N ALA A 82 -1.95 6.38 2.63
CA ALA A 82 -2.83 6.88 1.58
C ALA A 82 -2.45 8.30 1.19
N THR A 83 -2.54 8.61 -0.09
CA THR A 83 -2.29 9.94 -0.62
C THR A 83 -3.15 10.20 -1.85
N THR A 84 -3.19 11.46 -2.28
CA THR A 84 -3.80 11.86 -3.55
C THR A 84 -2.74 11.97 -4.65
N ALA A 85 -3.16 11.92 -5.91
CA ALA A 85 -2.26 12.15 -7.04
C ALA A 85 -1.60 13.55 -6.98
N ASP A 86 -2.33 14.55 -6.47
CA ASP A 86 -1.81 15.91 -6.27
C ASP A 86 -0.69 15.92 -5.22
N GLN A 87 -0.92 15.31 -4.06
CA GLN A 87 0.09 15.18 -3.00
C GLN A 87 1.31 14.36 -3.44
N LEU A 88 1.12 13.28 -4.20
CA LEU A 88 2.21 12.50 -4.79
C LEU A 88 3.15 13.38 -5.65
N SER A 89 2.60 14.41 -6.30
CA SER A 89 3.30 15.33 -7.19
C SER A 89 3.77 16.63 -6.52
N THR A 90 3.47 16.85 -5.24
CA THR A 90 3.81 18.09 -4.51
C THR A 90 4.67 17.83 -3.28
N ASP A 91 4.43 16.74 -2.56
CA ASP A 91 5.19 16.35 -1.37
C ASP A 91 6.61 15.89 -1.74
N PRO A 92 7.67 16.49 -1.16
CA PRO A 92 9.06 16.16 -1.50
C PRO A 92 9.43 14.69 -1.24
N PHE A 93 8.87 14.06 -0.21
CA PHE A 93 9.12 12.67 0.13
C PHE A 93 8.39 11.73 -0.84
N LEU A 94 7.12 12.00 -1.13
CA LEU A 94 6.34 11.20 -2.08
C LEU A 94 6.89 11.28 -3.49
N LYS A 95 7.45 12.41 -3.91
CA LYS A 95 8.16 12.53 -5.20
C LYS A 95 9.34 11.57 -5.33
N VAL A 96 10.13 11.42 -4.27
CA VAL A 96 11.28 10.51 -4.27
C VAL A 96 10.79 9.06 -4.34
N ILE A 97 9.74 8.73 -3.60
CA ILE A 97 9.12 7.40 -3.65
C ILE A 97 8.53 7.10 -5.03
N ALA A 98 7.86 8.07 -5.66
CA ALA A 98 7.21 7.91 -6.96
C ALA A 98 8.18 7.46 -8.06
N GLN A 99 9.48 7.74 -7.92
CA GLN A 99 10.51 7.33 -8.88
C GLN A 99 10.87 5.84 -8.78
N THR A 100 10.58 5.20 -7.64
CA THR A 100 11.01 3.83 -7.33
C THR A 100 9.84 2.89 -7.03
N MET A 101 8.63 3.42 -6.90
CA MET A 101 7.45 2.62 -6.60
C MET A 101 7.06 1.71 -7.77
N VAL A 102 6.55 0.53 -7.44
CA VAL A 102 6.07 -0.47 -8.40
C VAL A 102 4.59 -0.68 -8.16
N ARG A 103 3.77 -0.55 -9.20
CA ARG A 103 2.34 -0.85 -9.12
C ARG A 103 2.16 -2.35 -8.90
N ILE A 104 1.32 -2.71 -7.93
CA ILE A 104 1.00 -4.10 -7.61
C ILE A 104 -0.48 -4.38 -7.78
#